data_AF-A0A7J7CRI4-F1
#
_entry.id   AF-A0A7J7CRI4-F1
#
_cell.length_a   1.000
_cell.length_b   1.000
_cell.length_c   1.000
_cell.angle_alpha   90.00
_cell.angle_beta   90.00
_cell.angle_gamma   90.00
#
_symmetry.space_group_name_H-M   'P 1'
#
loop_
_entity.id
_entity.type
_entity.pdbx_description
1 polymer ?
#
loop_
_entity_poly.entity_id
_entity_poly.type
_entity_poly.pdbx_seq_one_letter_code
_entity_poly.pdbx_strand_id
1 'polypeptide(L)'
;MDLLRSTCNNIDLKALILELMPNRSQQKWLYSHNYFLDVVPRLNIMVDVASALEYLHQCYSTPIVHCDLKPSNILLDEDMVAHVGDFGIAKLLGEGEDMSLTMTLATIEYMAPGDTTQQIHHLGGV
;
A
#
# COMPACT_ATOMS: atom_id res chain seq x y z
N MET A 1 -2.32 -1.88 13.71
CA MET A 1 -2.88 -0.98 12.69
C MET A 1 -3.91 -0.08 13.36
N ASP A 2 -3.48 0.97 14.05
CA ASP A 2 -4.37 1.93 14.70
C ASP A 2 -4.08 3.36 14.21
N LEU A 3 -3.93 3.51 12.89
CA LEU A 3 -3.70 4.81 12.25
C LEU A 3 -4.98 5.65 12.19
N LEU A 4 -6.16 5.03 12.26
CA LEU A 4 -7.45 5.69 12.10
C LEU A 4 -7.89 6.38 13.40
N ARG A 5 -7.93 7.70 13.38
CA ARG A 5 -8.39 8.50 14.53
C ARG A 5 -9.87 8.83 14.46
N SER A 6 -10.39 9.13 13.27
CA SER A 6 -11.81 9.42 13.08
C SER A 6 -12.18 9.38 11.60
N THR A 7 -13.48 9.41 11.31
CA THR A 7 -14.04 9.50 9.96
C THR A 7 -14.98 10.69 9.86
N CYS A 8 -14.92 11.42 8.76
CA CYS A 8 -15.93 12.41 8.38
C CYS A 8 -16.75 11.87 7.21
N ASN A 9 -18.06 11.80 7.37
CA ASN A 9 -18.98 11.33 6.34
C ASN A 9 -20.17 12.27 6.23
N ASN A 10 -20.08 13.20 5.28
CA ASN A 10 -21.17 14.08 4.85
C ASN A 10 -21.45 13.82 3.35
N ILE A 11 -22.61 14.23 2.86
CA ILE A 11 -23.04 14.12 1.45
C ILE A 11 -21.97 14.67 0.51
N ASP A 12 -21.33 15.78 0.88
CA ASP A 12 -20.34 16.47 0.04
C ASP A 12 -18.89 15.99 0.27
N LEU A 13 -18.63 15.26 1.36
CA LEU A 13 -17.26 14.90 1.75
C LEU A 13 -17.20 13.58 2.52
N LYS A 14 -16.36 12.67 2.02
CA LYS A 14 -15.91 11.49 2.74
C LYS A 14 -14.42 11.65 3.01
N ALA A 15 -14.02 11.66 4.28
CA ALA A 15 -12.62 11.80 4.68
C ALA A 15 -12.27 10.88 5.84
N LEU A 16 -11.05 10.34 5.79
CA LEU A 16 -10.45 9.60 6.90
C LEU A 16 -9.44 10.52 7.59
N ILE A 17 -9.54 10.63 8.91
CA ILE A 17 -8.59 11.36 9.74
C ILE A 17 -7.62 10.33 10.31
N LEU A 18 -6.40 10.36 9.80
CA LEU A 18 -5.34 9.44 10.18
C LEU A 18 -4.30 10.13 11.05
N GLU A 19 -3.56 9.35 11.82
CA GLU A 19 -2.35 9.83 12.48
C GLU A 19 -1.30 10.26 11.45
N LEU A 20 -0.64 11.40 11.72
CA LEU A 20 0.43 11.90 10.87
C LEU A 20 1.72 11.16 11.15
N MET A 21 2.31 10.57 10.12
CA MET A 21 3.61 9.90 10.17
C MET A 21 4.72 10.95 9.92
N PRO A 22 5.46 11.41 10.96
CA PRO A 22 6.34 12.57 10.87
C PRO A 22 7.54 12.36 9.94
N ASN A 23 8.04 11.12 9.84
CA ASN A 23 9.16 10.76 8.98
C ASN A 23 8.77 10.53 7.51
N ARG A 24 7.48 10.73 7.17
CA ARG A 24 6.92 10.70 5.81
C ARG A 24 7.10 9.34 5.15
N SER A 25 6.94 9.27 3.83
CA SER A 25 7.03 8.02 3.09
C SER A 25 8.46 7.54 2.87
N GLN A 26 8.66 6.23 2.78
CA GLN A 26 9.93 5.60 2.43
C GLN A 26 10.49 6.12 1.10
N GLN A 27 9.63 6.47 0.14
CA GLN A 27 10.03 7.12 -1.12
C GLN A 27 10.91 8.35 -0.88
N LYS A 28 10.61 9.16 0.15
CA LYS A 28 11.43 10.34 0.49
C LYS A 28 12.84 9.93 0.88
N TRP A 29 12.99 8.84 1.62
CA TRP A 29 14.26 8.31 2.10
C TRP A 29 15.07 7.60 1.01
N LEU A 30 14.40 7.09 -0.03
CA LEU A 30 15.07 6.42 -1.16
C LEU A 30 15.63 7.39 -2.19
N TYR A 31 14.92 8.49 -2.48
CA TYR A 31 15.22 9.35 -3.64
C TYR A 31 15.66 10.78 -3.30
N SER A 32 15.68 11.17 -2.03
CA SER A 32 16.14 12.50 -1.63
C SER A 32 17.63 12.48 -1.27
N HIS A 33 18.39 13.44 -1.82
CA HIS A 33 19.82 13.59 -1.56
C HIS A 33 20.22 13.86 -0.10
N ASN A 34 19.26 14.24 0.75
CA ASN A 34 19.48 14.60 2.15
C ASN A 34 19.04 13.50 3.14
N TYR A 35 18.57 12.35 2.63
CA TYR A 35 18.10 11.25 3.46
C TYR A 35 18.89 9.98 3.13
N PHE A 36 19.26 9.23 4.15
CA PHE A 36 20.01 8.00 3.99
C PHE A 36 19.50 6.94 4.97
N LEU A 37 19.33 5.72 4.47
CA LEU A 37 19.02 4.55 5.27
C LEU A 37 20.16 3.55 5.14
N ASP A 38 20.82 3.26 6.26
CA ASP A 38 21.73 2.14 6.38
C ASP A 38 21.02 0.81 6.18
N VAL A 39 21.80 -0.26 5.99
CA VAL A 39 21.27 -1.61 5.76
C VAL A 39 20.33 -2.06 6.89
N VAL A 40 20.68 -1.77 8.15
CA VAL A 40 19.89 -2.19 9.31
C VAL A 40 18.49 -1.55 9.32
N PRO A 41 18.33 -0.21 9.25
CA PRO A 41 17.02 0.42 9.10
C PRO A 41 16.21 -0.11 7.91
N ARG A 42 16.85 -0.41 6.77
CA ARG A 42 16.15 -0.98 5.61
C ARG A 42 15.56 -2.35 5.92
N LEU A 43 16.32 -3.21 6.59
CA LEU A 43 15.86 -4.54 6.99
C LEU A 43 14.70 -4.45 7.97
N ASN A 44 14.75 -3.54 8.95
CA ASN A 44 13.66 -3.32 9.88
C ASN A 44 12.38 -2.88 9.13
N ILE A 45 12.48 -1.91 8.22
CA ILE A 45 11.35 -1.48 7.39
C ILE A 45 10.79 -2.67 6.56
N MET A 46 11.65 -3.52 6.01
CA MET A 46 11.20 -4.70 5.26
C MET A 46 10.44 -5.70 6.14
N VAL A 47 10.90 -5.90 7.38
CA VAL A 47 10.22 -6.77 8.36
C VAL A 47 8.86 -6.20 8.72
N ASP A 48 8.79 -4.91 9.05
CA ASP A 48 7.53 -4.24 9.39
C ASP A 48 6.49 -4.33 8.26
N VAL A 49 6.92 -4.10 7.01
CA VAL A 49 6.05 -4.24 5.83
C VAL A 49 5.61 -5.69 5.63
N ALA A 50 6.52 -6.66 5.78
CA ALA A 50 6.18 -8.08 5.65
C ALA A 50 5.16 -8.51 6.72
N SER A 51 5.32 -8.08 7.97
CA SER A 51 4.37 -8.34 9.04
C SER A 51 3.00 -7.70 8.79
N ALA A 52 2.96 -6.48 8.26
CA ALA A 52 1.71 -5.84 7.87
C ALA A 52 0.99 -6.62 6.75
N LEU A 53 1.73 -7.10 5.75
CA LEU A 53 1.16 -7.92 4.66
C LEU A 53 0.70 -9.30 5.14
N GLU A 54 1.45 -9.95 6.02
CA GLU A 54 1.04 -11.21 6.67
C GLU A 54 -0.30 -11.02 7.38
N TYR A 55 -0.43 -9.94 8.16
CA TYR A 55 -1.67 -9.61 8.85
C TYR A 55 -2.85 -9.43 7.89
N LEU A 56 -2.67 -8.66 6.81
CA LEU A 56 -3.70 -8.43 5.80
C LEU A 56 -4.11 -9.71 5.07
N HIS A 57 -3.15 -10.57 4.72
CA HIS A 57 -3.40 -11.75 3.90
C HIS A 57 -3.91 -12.95 4.71
N GLN A 58 -3.51 -13.11 5.97
CA GLN A 58 -3.68 -14.37 6.69
C GLN A 58 -4.42 -14.23 8.02
N CYS A 59 -4.41 -13.05 8.64
CA CYS A 59 -4.96 -12.90 10.00
C CYS A 59 -6.41 -12.41 10.05
N TYR A 60 -7.02 -12.09 8.90
CA TYR A 60 -8.44 -11.76 8.78
C TYR A 60 -9.27 -12.91 8.22
N SER A 61 -10.59 -12.90 8.50
CA SER A 61 -11.54 -13.88 7.96
C SER A 61 -11.65 -13.83 6.44
N THR A 62 -11.41 -12.66 5.86
CA THR A 62 -11.37 -12.44 4.41
C THR A 62 -10.01 -11.80 4.09
N PRO A 63 -9.17 -12.41 3.26
CA PRO A 63 -7.88 -11.85 2.88
C PRO A 63 -8.02 -10.48 2.25
N ILE A 64 -7.18 -9.52 2.67
CA ILE A 64 -7.12 -8.18 2.08
C ILE A 64 -5.88 -8.08 1.19
N VAL A 65 -6.06 -7.80 -0.09
CA VAL A 65 -4.96 -7.51 -1.02
C VAL A 65 -4.82 -6.00 -1.16
N HIS A 66 -3.63 -5.45 -0.88
CA HIS A 66 -3.39 -3.99 -0.92
C HIS A 66 -3.43 -3.41 -2.34
N CYS A 67 -2.95 -4.17 -3.33
CA CYS A 67 -2.89 -3.84 -4.76
C CYS A 67 -2.02 -2.64 -5.20
N ASP A 68 -1.63 -1.73 -4.30
CA ASP A 68 -0.73 -0.60 -4.64
C ASP A 68 0.45 -0.46 -3.67
N LEU A 69 1.14 -1.58 -3.38
CA LEU A 69 2.29 -1.54 -2.48
C LEU A 69 3.51 -0.92 -3.18
N LYS A 70 3.97 0.21 -2.68
CA LYS A 70 5.10 0.98 -3.22
C LYS A 70 5.72 1.89 -2.16
N PRO A 71 6.94 2.42 -2.35
CA PRO A 71 7.60 3.25 -1.35
C PRO A 71 6.82 4.51 -0.93
N SER A 72 5.93 5.05 -1.77
CA SER A 72 5.06 6.19 -1.40
C SER A 72 4.03 5.83 -0.33
N ASN A 73 3.63 4.55 -0.31
CA ASN A 73 2.57 4.00 0.53
C ASN A 73 3.14 3.31 1.78
N ILE A 74 4.46 3.35 1.96
CA ILE A 74 5.12 2.96 3.22
C ILE A 74 5.42 4.24 3.99
N LEU A 75 4.72 4.49 5.09
CA LEU A 75 4.88 5.67 5.93
C LEU A 75 5.71 5.33 7.18
N LEU A 76 6.52 6.27 7.65
CA LEU A 76 7.42 6.08 8.80
C LEU A 76 6.99 6.96 9.96
N ASP A 77 6.78 6.34 11.13
CA ASP A 77 6.48 7.06 12.36
C ASP A 77 7.72 7.69 13.00
N GLU A 78 7.60 8.25 14.20
CA GLU A 78 8.69 8.93 14.91
C GLU A 78 9.90 8.02 15.17
N ASP A 79 9.65 6.73 15.42
CA ASP A 79 10.65 5.72 15.76
C ASP A 79 11.20 4.98 14.52
N MET A 80 10.87 5.46 13.31
CA MET A 80 11.22 4.83 12.03
C MET A 80 10.60 3.45 11.82
N VAL A 81 9.51 3.13 12.54
CA VAL A 81 8.72 1.93 12.29
C VAL A 81 7.87 2.16 11.04
N ALA A 82 7.80 1.14 10.18
CA ALA A 82 7.09 1.25 8.91
C ALA A 82 5.63 0.84 9.02
N HIS A 83 4.77 1.66 8.41
CA HIS A 83 3.33 1.45 8.36
C HIS A 83 2.87 1.44 6.89
N VAL A 84 2.14 0.40 6.50
CA VAL A 84 1.50 0.34 5.17
C VAL A 84 0.26 1.24 5.18
N GLY A 85 0.19 2.18 4.24
CA GLY A 85 -0.91 3.12 4.06
C GLY A 85 -1.46 3.13 2.64
N ASP A 86 -2.52 3.91 2.44
CA ASP A 86 -3.26 4.05 1.18
C ASP A 86 -3.89 2.75 0.63
N PHE A 87 -5.00 2.37 1.27
CA PHE A 87 -5.84 1.24 0.88
C PHE A 87 -6.89 1.60 -0.19
N GLY A 88 -6.71 2.71 -0.93
CA GLY A 88 -7.73 3.26 -1.82
C GLY A 88 -8.22 2.31 -2.92
N ILE A 89 -7.40 1.32 -3.29
CA ILE A 89 -7.74 0.28 -4.27
C ILE A 89 -7.61 -1.15 -3.72
N ALA A 90 -7.51 -1.30 -2.40
CA ALA A 90 -7.41 -2.60 -1.75
C ALA A 90 -8.70 -3.43 -1.93
N LYS A 91 -8.57 -4.76 -1.90
CA LYS A 91 -9.65 -5.71 -2.16
C LYS A 91 -9.81 -6.74 -1.05
N LEU A 92 -11.06 -7.19 -0.85
CA LEU A 92 -11.43 -8.26 0.08
C LEU A 92 -11.68 -9.53 -0.73
N LEU A 93 -10.70 -10.43 -0.78
CA LEU A 93 -10.77 -11.61 -1.65
C LEU A 93 -11.80 -12.64 -1.12
N GLY A 94 -13.06 -12.47 -1.51
CA GLY A 94 -14.17 -13.39 -1.28
C GLY A 94 -14.48 -14.27 -2.49
N GLU A 95 -15.49 -15.14 -2.36
CA GLU A 95 -15.94 -15.97 -3.48
C GLU A 95 -16.50 -15.11 -4.63
N GLY A 96 -15.82 -15.13 -5.78
CA GLY A 96 -16.29 -14.50 -7.02
C GLY A 96 -15.75 -13.10 -7.32
N GLU A 97 -14.81 -12.56 -6.53
CA GLU A 97 -14.19 -11.27 -6.85
C GLU A 97 -13.13 -11.37 -7.95
N ASP A 98 -13.27 -10.55 -8.99
CA ASP A 98 -12.31 -10.44 -10.09
C ASP A 98 -11.26 -9.35 -9.80
N MET A 99 -9.97 -9.67 -10.02
CA MET A 99 -8.84 -8.76 -9.81
C MET A 99 -8.62 -7.80 -10.99
N SER A 100 -9.24 -8.05 -12.15
CA SER A 100 -8.96 -7.37 -13.43
C SER A 100 -9.00 -5.83 -13.39
N LEU A 101 -9.99 -5.24 -12.72
CA LEU A 101 -10.20 -3.78 -12.70
C LEU A 101 -9.09 -2.98 -11.98
N THR A 102 -8.39 -3.61 -11.03
CA THR A 102 -7.41 -2.91 -10.18
C THR A 102 -6.09 -2.69 -10.91
N MET A 103 -5.77 -3.53 -11.88
CA MET A 103 -4.50 -3.42 -12.61
C MET A 103 -4.39 -2.15 -13.43
N THR A 104 -5.50 -1.52 -13.83
CA THR A 104 -5.46 -0.23 -14.53
C THR A 104 -5.11 0.93 -13.59
N LEU A 105 -5.30 0.77 -12.28
CA LEU A 105 -5.12 1.82 -11.26
C LEU A 105 -3.82 1.69 -10.47
N ALA A 106 -3.20 0.51 -10.44
CA ALA A 106 -1.97 0.28 -9.69
C ALA A 106 -0.73 0.89 -10.37
N THR A 107 0.36 1.01 -9.61
CA THR A 107 1.60 1.62 -10.09
C THR A 107 2.44 0.63 -10.90
N ILE A 108 2.56 0.84 -12.22
CA ILE A 108 3.18 -0.08 -13.19
C ILE A 108 4.56 -0.60 -12.75
N GLU A 109 5.43 0.26 -12.24
CA GLU A 109 6.80 -0.10 -11.83
C GLU A 109 6.87 -1.12 -10.68
N TYR A 110 5.77 -1.28 -9.93
CA TYR A 110 5.67 -2.15 -8.76
C TYR A 110 4.70 -3.32 -8.95
N MET A 111 4.15 -3.49 -10.17
CA MET A 111 3.26 -4.61 -10.48
C MET A 111 4.00 -5.93 -10.63
N ALA A 112 3.33 -7.01 -10.25
CA ALA A 112 3.79 -8.35 -10.57
C ALA A 112 3.66 -8.61 -12.09
N PRO A 113 4.59 -9.35 -12.72
CA PRO A 113 4.61 -9.53 -14.18
C PRO A 113 3.38 -10.28 -14.74
N GLY A 114 2.72 -11.13 -13.92
CA GLY A 114 1.47 -11.79 -14.29
C GLY A 114 0.32 -10.80 -14.49
N ASP A 115 0.32 -9.70 -13.75
CA ASP A 115 -0.70 -8.65 -13.82
C ASP A 115 -0.50 -7.81 -15.09
N THR A 116 0.72 -7.41 -15.41
CA THR A 116 1.00 -6.61 -16.61
C THR A 116 0.60 -7.31 -17.92
N THR A 117 0.67 -8.65 -17.96
CA THR A 117 0.34 -9.44 -19.16
C THR A 117 -1.15 -9.37 -19.52
N GLN A 118 -2.04 -9.31 -18.52
CA GLN A 118 -3.48 -9.14 -18.75
C GLN A 118 -3.82 -7.72 -19.26
N GLN A 119 -3.00 -6.72 -18.93
CA GLN A 119 -3.17 -5.33 -19.36
C GLN A 119 -2.92 -5.16 -20.88
N ILE A 120 -1.91 -5.86 -21.42
CA ILE A 120 -1.60 -5.86 -22.86
C ILE A 120 -2.72 -6.54 -23.66
N HIS A 121 -3.28 -7.64 -23.14
CA HIS A 121 -4.39 -8.32 -23.80
C HIS A 121 -5.68 -7.47 -23.84
N HIS A 122 -5.91 -6.58 -22.87
CA HIS A 122 -7.07 -5.69 -22.86
C HIS A 122 -6.88 -4.44 -23.73
N LEU A 123 -5.64 -3.95 -23.87
CA LEU A 123 -5.30 -2.80 -24.73
C LEU A 123 -5.09 -3.18 -26.21
N GLY A 124 -4.88 -4.47 -26.51
CA GLY A 124 -4.70 -4.99 -27.86
C GLY A 124 -5.99 -5.31 -28.63
N GLY A 125 -7.16 -4.99 -28.07
CA GLY A 125 -8.45 -5.11 -28.75
C GLY A 125 -8.73 -3.91 -29.66
N VAL A 126 -8.10 -3.88 -30.84
CA VAL A 126 -8.57 -3.13 -32.02
C VAL A 126 -8.91 -4.13 -33.12
#